data_AF-A0A7U2MZY1-F1
#
_entry.id   AF-A0A7U2MZY1-F1
#
_cell.length_a   1.000
_cell.length_b   1.000
_cell.length_c   1.000
_cell.angle_alpha   90.00
_cell.angle_beta   90.00
_cell.angle_gamma   90.00
#
_symmetry.space_group_name_H-M   'P 1'
#
loop_
_entity.id
_entity.type
_entity.pdbx_description
1 polymer ?
#
loop_
_entity_poly.entity_id
_entity_poly.type
_entity_poly.pdbx_seq_one_letter_code
_entity_poly.pdbx_strand_id
1 'polypeptide(L)'
;MVNFERKTLNSYLSCSPQTDILINLSRINVLRAAFQNAAVLGMTPEWMCQDDTLSIFSTYGPWDMEKQGSIAPGLRPTTLQREIPHQLKLDISPFPRMRDNLIRLGDQLDDEEFAKEWGSFL
;
A
#
# COMPACT_ATOMS: atom_id res chain seq x y z
N MET A 1 10.02 -5.92 13.41
CA MET A 1 8.62 -6.41 13.47
C MET A 1 8.44 -7.48 14.56
N VAL A 2 9.01 -8.68 14.42
CA VAL A 2 8.78 -9.84 15.33
C VAL A 2 9.04 -9.57 16.82
N ASN A 3 10.10 -8.81 17.15
CA ASN A 3 10.41 -8.50 18.55
C ASN A 3 9.39 -7.53 19.19
N PHE A 4 8.81 -6.63 18.40
CA PHE A 4 7.76 -5.73 18.88
C PHE A 4 6.47 -6.53 19.10
N GLU A 5 6.06 -7.35 18.13
CA GLU A 5 4.87 -8.21 18.24
C GLU A 5 4.90 -9.10 19.48
N ARG A 6 6.05 -9.74 19.75
CA ARG A 6 6.22 -10.57 20.94
C ARG A 6 6.07 -9.77 22.24
N LYS A 7 6.64 -8.57 22.30
CA LYS A 7 6.51 -7.68 23.46
C LYS A 7 5.06 -7.23 23.67
N THR A 8 4.39 -6.80 22.60
CA THR A 8 2.97 -6.40 22.61
C THR A 8 2.07 -7.54 23.06
N LEU A 9 2.28 -8.75 22.52
CA LEU A 9 1.50 -9.93 22.88
C LEU A 9 1.69 -10.29 24.35
N ASN A 10 2.92 -10.30 24.85
CA ASN A 10 3.20 -10.59 26.26
C ASN A 10 2.55 -9.57 27.21
N SER A 11 2.56 -8.28 26.85
CA SER A 11 1.89 -7.20 27.61
C SER A 11 0.36 -7.32 27.60
N TYR A 12 -0.21 -7.73 26.48
CA TYR A 12 -1.64 -8.02 26.37
C TYR A 12 -2.04 -9.24 27.23
N LEU A 13 -1.28 -10.33 27.14
CA LEU A 13 -1.52 -11.56 27.90
C LEU A 13 -1.33 -11.38 29.41
N SER A 14 -0.50 -10.43 29.84
CA SER A 14 -0.32 -10.08 31.25
C SER A 14 -1.36 -9.09 31.79
N CYS A 15 -2.44 -8.83 31.04
CA CYS A 15 -3.50 -7.86 31.38
C CYS A 15 -2.97 -6.44 31.65
N SER A 16 -1.83 -6.08 31.06
CA SER A 16 -1.23 -4.75 31.18
C SER A 16 -1.02 -4.14 29.79
N PRO A 17 -2.10 -3.93 28.99
CA PRO A 17 -1.97 -3.30 27.68
C PRO A 17 -1.58 -1.83 27.87
N GLN A 18 -0.42 -1.45 27.34
CA GLN A 18 0.04 -0.07 27.41
C GLN A 18 -0.43 0.70 26.17
N THR A 19 -0.98 1.90 26.38
CA THR A 19 -1.60 2.71 25.31
C THR A 19 -0.59 3.25 24.29
N ASP A 20 0.65 3.48 24.71
CA ASP A 20 1.79 3.86 23.88
C ASP A 20 2.16 2.79 22.83
N ILE A 21 1.83 1.53 23.08
CA ILE A 21 2.02 0.43 22.12
C ILE A 21 1.07 0.58 20.91
N LEU A 22 -0.10 1.21 21.08
CA LEU A 22 -1.12 1.30 20.02
C LEU A 22 -0.61 2.03 18.77
N ILE A 23 0.17 3.10 18.93
CA ILE A 23 0.74 3.87 17.81
C ILE A 23 1.70 2.99 16.98
N ASN A 24 2.54 2.23 17.66
CA ASN A 24 3.49 1.34 17.00
C ASN A 24 2.78 0.13 16.38
N LEU A 25 1.73 -0.38 17.02
CA LEU A 25 0.92 -1.48 16.50
C LEU A 25 0.14 -1.05 15.25
N SER A 26 -0.44 0.15 15.24
CA SER A 26 -1.14 0.68 14.06
C SER A 26 -0.19 0.83 12.88
N ARG A 27 1.00 1.41 13.08
CA ARG A 27 2.06 1.53 12.07
C ARG A 27 2.42 0.19 11.44
N ILE A 28 2.71 -0.80 12.29
CA ILE A 28 3.03 -2.17 11.86
C ILE A 28 1.87 -2.83 11.11
N ASN A 29 0.63 -2.58 11.52
CA ASN A 29 -0.54 -3.12 10.82
C ASN A 29 -0.73 -2.48 9.45
N VAL A 30 -0.50 -1.17 9.30
CA VAL A 30 -0.54 -0.50 7.99
C VAL A 30 0.57 -1.03 7.08
N LEU A 31 1.80 -1.17 7.57
CA LEU A 31 2.90 -1.80 6.82
C LEU A 31 2.54 -3.21 6.36
N ARG A 32 2.02 -4.05 7.26
CA ARG A 32 1.62 -5.42 6.93
C ARG A 32 0.51 -5.43 5.87
N ALA A 33 -0.47 -4.55 6.00
CA ALA A 33 -1.55 -4.41 5.02
C ALA A 33 -1.01 -3.99 3.65
N ALA A 34 -0.07 -3.05 3.59
CA ALA A 34 0.59 -2.63 2.34
C ALA A 34 1.29 -3.80 1.64
N PHE A 35 2.06 -4.62 2.37
CA PHE A 35 2.70 -5.82 1.80
C PHE A 35 1.69 -6.87 1.34
N GLN A 36 0.61 -7.08 2.09
CA GLN A 36 -0.46 -8.00 1.69
C GLN A 36 -1.18 -7.53 0.44
N ASN A 37 -1.43 -6.22 0.31
CA ASN A 37 -2.03 -5.64 -0.88
C ASN A 37 -1.11 -5.84 -2.09
N ALA A 38 0.19 -5.59 -1.96
CA ALA A 38 1.18 -5.86 -3.01
C ALA A 38 1.15 -7.33 -3.45
N ALA A 39 1.13 -8.27 -2.50
CA ALA A 39 1.05 -9.70 -2.79
C ALA A 39 -0.25 -10.10 -3.52
N VAL A 40 -1.40 -9.54 -3.12
CA VAL A 40 -2.69 -9.77 -3.81
C VAL A 40 -2.65 -9.27 -5.26
N LEU A 41 -1.91 -8.19 -5.52
CA LEU A 41 -1.70 -7.63 -6.85
C LEU A 41 -0.59 -8.35 -7.64
N GLY A 42 0.05 -9.38 -7.07
CA GLY A 42 1.13 -10.13 -7.72
C GLY A 42 2.45 -9.37 -7.81
N MET A 43 2.64 -8.33 -7.00
CA MET A 43 3.86 -7.53 -6.97
C MET A 43 4.92 -8.21 -6.09
N THR A 44 6.12 -8.43 -6.64
CA THR A 44 7.24 -8.99 -5.86
C THR A 44 7.95 -7.88 -5.06
N PRO A 45 8.62 -8.21 -3.94
CA PRO A 45 9.38 -7.23 -3.18
C PRO A 45 10.44 -6.50 -4.01
N GLU A 46 11.11 -7.21 -4.91
CA GLU A 46 12.14 -6.64 -5.79
C GLU A 46 11.55 -5.57 -6.70
N TRP A 47 10.34 -5.80 -7.20
CA TRP A 47 9.64 -4.88 -8.06
C TRP A 47 9.14 -3.63 -7.33
N MET A 48 8.72 -3.78 -6.07
CA MET A 48 8.33 -2.67 -5.21
C MET A 48 9.51 -1.78 -4.79
N CYS A 49 10.74 -2.29 -4.86
CA CYS A 49 11.96 -1.55 -4.54
C CYS A 49 12.56 -0.82 -5.74
N GLN A 50 11.97 -0.93 -6.93
CA GLN A 50 12.44 -0.22 -8.12
C GLN A 50 11.81 1.15 -8.20
N ASP A 51 12.65 2.18 -8.15
CA ASP A 51 12.25 3.56 -8.39
C ASP A 51 11.70 3.71 -9.83
N ASP A 52 10.76 4.63 -10.01
CA ASP A 52 10.15 4.99 -11.31
C ASP A 52 9.46 3.86 -12.09
N THR A 53 9.08 2.78 -11.39
CA THR A 53 8.37 1.69 -12.06
C THR A 53 6.92 2.05 -12.34
N LEU A 54 6.53 1.98 -13.61
CA LEU A 54 5.15 2.20 -14.02
C LEU A 54 4.23 1.08 -13.56
N SER A 55 3.01 1.45 -13.16
CA SER A 55 1.95 0.52 -12.82
C SER A 55 1.66 -0.43 -13.97
N ILE A 56 1.43 -1.71 -13.65
CA ILE A 56 0.88 -2.63 -14.65
C ILE A 56 -0.44 -2.14 -15.17
N PHE A 57 -1.28 -1.51 -14.33
CA PHE A 57 -2.64 -1.08 -14.65
C PHE A 57 -2.73 -0.15 -15.84
N SER A 58 -1.76 0.73 -16.00
CA SER A 58 -1.65 1.66 -17.13
C SER A 58 -0.85 1.10 -18.31
N THR A 59 -0.08 0.02 -18.11
CA THR A 59 0.93 -0.45 -19.08
C THR A 59 0.46 -1.66 -19.88
N TYR A 60 -0.26 -2.59 -19.24
CA TYR A 60 -0.73 -3.81 -19.87
C TYR A 60 -2.24 -3.76 -20.09
N GLY A 61 -2.69 -4.10 -21.30
CA GLY A 61 -4.10 -4.19 -21.62
C GLY A 61 -4.34 -5.25 -22.69
N PRO A 62 -5.58 -5.76 -22.80
CA PRO A 62 -6.78 -5.41 -22.04
C PRO A 62 -6.90 -6.12 -20.68
N TRP A 63 -7.51 -5.46 -19.69
CA TRP A 63 -7.76 -5.99 -18.35
C TRP A 63 -8.93 -6.96 -18.34
N ASP A 64 -8.66 -8.22 -18.05
CA ASP A 64 -9.68 -9.23 -17.85
C ASP A 64 -10.47 -8.96 -16.55
N MET A 65 -11.75 -8.62 -16.69
CA MET A 65 -12.64 -8.32 -15.57
C MET A 65 -13.02 -9.58 -14.78
N GLU A 66 -12.95 -10.78 -15.38
CA GLU A 66 -13.21 -12.03 -14.68
C GLU A 66 -12.06 -12.38 -13.71
N LYS A 67 -10.81 -12.14 -14.14
CA LYS A 67 -9.63 -12.24 -13.27
C LYS A 67 -9.59 -11.19 -12.17
N GLN A 68 -10.29 -10.06 -12.31
CA GLN A 68 -10.45 -9.07 -11.23
C GLN A 68 -11.39 -9.54 -10.12
N GLY A 69 -12.15 -10.61 -10.33
CA GLY A 69 -13.00 -11.22 -9.31
C GLY A 69 -12.23 -11.67 -8.07
N SER A 70 -10.96 -12.09 -8.23
CA SER A 70 -10.07 -12.48 -7.14
C SER A 70 -9.44 -11.29 -6.39
N ILE A 71 -9.47 -10.10 -6.98
CA ILE A 71 -8.93 -8.89 -6.37
C ILE A 71 -9.99 -8.27 -5.46
N ALA A 72 -9.60 -7.98 -4.22
CA ALA A 72 -10.46 -7.30 -3.24
C ALA A 72 -10.99 -5.97 -3.81
N PRO A 73 -12.27 -5.60 -3.59
CA PRO A 73 -12.88 -4.41 -4.19
C PRO A 73 -12.10 -3.11 -4.03
N GLY A 74 -11.45 -2.91 -2.87
CA GLY A 74 -10.64 -1.71 -2.59
C GLY A 74 -9.32 -1.64 -3.38
N LEU A 75 -8.82 -2.77 -3.89
CA LEU A 75 -7.57 -2.84 -4.64
C LEU A 75 -7.76 -2.87 -6.16
N ARG A 76 -8.99 -3.10 -6.64
CA ARG A 76 -9.29 -3.11 -8.08
C ARG A 76 -8.84 -1.80 -8.72
N PRO A 77 -8.23 -1.85 -9.93
CA PRO A 77 -7.79 -0.65 -10.60
C PRO A 77 -8.98 0.20 -11.02
N THR A 78 -8.94 1.49 -10.68
CA THR A 78 -9.91 2.48 -11.14
C THR A 78 -9.78 2.71 -12.64
N THR A 79 -10.77 3.40 -13.23
CA THR A 79 -10.68 3.84 -14.63
C THR A 79 -9.45 4.72 -14.84
N LEU A 80 -9.18 5.65 -13.91
CA LEU A 80 -8.04 6.57 -14.02
C LEU A 80 -6.70 5.84 -13.99
N GLN A 81 -6.55 4.84 -13.10
CA GLN A 81 -5.34 4.01 -13.04
C GLN A 81 -5.09 3.23 -14.34
N ARG A 82 -6.13 2.88 -15.09
CA ARG A 82 -5.97 2.17 -16.38
C ARG A 82 -5.60 3.10 -17.53
N GLU A 83 -5.95 4.37 -17.41
CA GLU A 83 -5.80 5.37 -18.49
C GLU A 83 -4.53 6.21 -18.37
N ILE A 84 -4.07 6.46 -17.14
CA ILE A 84 -2.96 7.37 -16.87
C ILE A 84 -1.74 6.59 -16.39
N PRO A 85 -0.58 6.68 -17.06
CA PRO A 85 0.69 6.18 -16.55
C PRO A 85 1.02 6.79 -15.18
N HIS A 86 1.28 5.94 -14.19
CA HIS A 86 1.58 6.35 -12.83
C HIS A 86 2.50 5.33 -12.15
N GLN A 87 3.09 5.71 -11.01
CA GLN A 87 4.02 4.84 -10.29
C GLN A 87 3.29 3.69 -9.59
N LEU A 88 3.87 2.49 -9.69
CA LEU A 88 3.38 1.23 -9.11
C LEU A 88 3.05 1.36 -7.61
N LYS A 89 3.86 2.13 -6.88
CA LYS A 89 3.71 2.33 -5.43
C LYS A 89 2.35 2.91 -5.02
N LEU A 90 1.62 3.56 -5.93
CA LEU A 90 0.29 4.08 -5.63
C LEU A 90 -0.78 2.98 -5.57
N ASP A 91 -0.56 1.85 -6.24
CA ASP A 91 -1.56 0.79 -6.40
C ASP A 91 -1.87 0.03 -5.12
N ILE A 92 -0.89 -0.07 -4.22
CA ILE A 92 -1.01 -0.78 -2.94
C ILE A 92 -1.93 -0.09 -1.93
N SER A 93 -2.31 1.16 -2.18
CA SER A 93 -3.29 1.86 -1.35
C SER A 93 -4.68 1.25 -1.54
N PRO A 94 -5.37 0.84 -0.46
CA PRO A 94 -6.71 0.25 -0.55
C PRO A 94 -7.83 1.30 -0.73
N PHE A 95 -7.48 2.56 -0.99
CA PHE A 95 -8.43 3.67 -1.08
C PHE A 95 -8.48 4.24 -2.52
N PRO A 96 -9.47 3.83 -3.34
CA PRO A 96 -9.56 4.24 -4.75
C PRO A 96 -9.51 5.76 -4.96
N ARG A 97 -10.24 6.53 -4.17
CA ARG A 97 -10.27 8.00 -4.28
C ARG A 97 -8.90 8.64 -3.98
N MET A 98 -8.16 8.07 -3.03
CA MET A 98 -6.84 8.58 -2.66
C MET A 98 -5.85 8.35 -3.80
N ARG A 99 -5.86 7.14 -4.39
CA ARG A 99 -5.04 6.82 -5.56
C ARG A 99 -5.33 7.75 -6.73
N ASP A 100 -6.61 7.94 -7.06
CA ASP A 100 -7.00 8.83 -8.15
C ASP A 100 -6.56 10.28 -7.91
N ASN A 101 -6.59 10.76 -6.67
CA ASN A 101 -6.11 12.09 -6.32
C ASN A 101 -4.60 12.21 -6.51
N LEU A 102 -3.83 11.21 -6.06
CA LEU A 102 -2.38 11.19 -6.21
C LEU A 102 -1.96 11.15 -7.69
N ILE A 103 -2.66 10.33 -8.50
CA ILE A 103 -2.43 10.26 -9.95
C ILE A 103 -2.71 11.60 -10.63
N ARG A 104 -3.77 12.32 -10.22
CA ARG A 104 -4.08 13.64 -10.78
C ARG A 104 -3.06 14.71 -10.40
N LEU A 105 -2.47 14.61 -9.22
CA LEU A 105 -1.42 15.55 -8.82
C LEU A 105 -0.15 15.30 -9.63
N GLY A 106 0.15 14.06 -10.00
CA GLY A 106 1.27 13.70 -10.88
C GLY A 106 2.58 14.31 -10.37
N ASP A 107 3.35 14.94 -11.26
CA ASP A 107 4.65 15.57 -10.96
C ASP A 107 4.56 16.80 -10.03
N GLN A 108 3.34 17.25 -9.67
CA GLN A 108 3.18 18.29 -8.65
C GLN A 108 3.37 17.73 -7.24
N LEU A 109 3.35 16.40 -7.08
CA LEU A 109 3.81 15.74 -5.86
C LEU A 109 5.33 15.64 -5.91
N ASP A 110 5.98 16.25 -4.93
CA ASP A 110 7.36 15.90 -4.62
C ASP A 110 7.37 14.44 -4.10
N ASP A 111 7.84 13.53 -4.95
CA ASP A 111 7.87 12.10 -4.66
C ASP A 111 8.75 11.74 -3.46
N GLU A 112 9.82 12.49 -3.21
CA GLU A 112 10.70 12.30 -2.06
C GLU A 112 10.03 12.78 -0.78
N GLU A 113 9.38 13.95 -0.82
CA GLU A 113 8.61 14.47 0.30
C GLU A 113 7.42 13.55 0.62
N PHE A 114 6.68 13.11 -0.41
CA PHE A 114 5.57 12.19 -0.24
C PHE A 114 6.02 10.84 0.31
N ALA A 115 7.11 10.24 -0.21
CA ALA A 115 7.63 8.98 0.29
C ALA A 115 8.14 9.10 1.73
N LYS A 116 8.75 10.23 2.09
CA LYS A 116 9.22 10.50 3.44
C LYS A 116 8.06 10.67 4.42
N GLU A 117 7.05 11.45 4.07
CA GLU A 117 5.84 11.62 4.87
C GLU A 117 5.09 10.29 4.99
N TRP A 118 4.82 9.62 3.88
CA TRP A 118 4.15 8.31 3.85
C TRP A 118 4.93 7.26 4.66
N GLY A 119 6.24 7.21 4.51
CA GLY A 119 7.14 6.35 5.28
C GLY A 119 7.21 6.71 6.77
N SER A 120 7.02 7.98 7.13
CA SER A 120 6.98 8.44 8.53
C SER A 120 5.66 8.08 9.25
N PHE A 121 4.60 7.82 8.49
CA PHE A 121 3.33 7.28 8.98
C PHE A 121 3.34 5.75 9.11
N LEU A 122 4.40 5.09 8.62
CA LEU A 122 4.66 3.65 8.72
C LEU A 122 5.70 3.32 9.81
#